data_AF-A0A2V6J9M0-F1
#
_entry.id   AF-A0A2V6J9M0-F1
#
_cell.length_a   1.000
_cell.length_b   1.000
_cell.length_c   1.000
_cell.angle_alpha   90.00
_cell.angle_beta   90.00
_cell.angle_gamma   90.00
#
_symmetry.space_group_name_H-M   'P 1'
#
loop_
_entity.id
_entity.type
_entity.pdbx_description
1 polymer ?
#
loop_
_entity_poly.entity_id
_entity_poly.type
_entity_poly.pdbx_seq_one_letter_code
_entity_poly.pdbx_strand_id
1 'polypeptide(L)'
;GGIDARAMETPRKIFAAARNTEEAGSLTIVATALIETGSRMDELIFQEFKGTGNMEMVLDRKISDQRIYPAIDIFLSGTRREELLLQAWELEKINLIRRGLAGHKPEEAIQRLLMFVKKFPTNTEMLKNIPG
;
A
#
# COMPACT_ATOMS: atom_id res chain seq x y z
N GLY A 1 20.25 15.67 10.48
CA GLY A 1 19.14 15.86 9.53
C GLY A 1 19.64 16.56 8.29
N GLY A 2 20.14 17.79 8.42
CA GLY A 2 20.91 18.46 7.36
C GLY A 2 20.15 18.86 6.10
N ILE A 3 18.84 18.58 6.01
CA ILE A 3 18.01 19.01 4.89
C ILE A 3 17.65 20.48 5.08
N ASP A 4 18.08 21.33 4.14
CA ASP A 4 17.47 22.64 3.93
C ASP A 4 16.01 22.42 3.54
N ALA A 5 15.07 23.07 4.23
CA ALA A 5 13.64 22.97 3.95
C ALA A 5 13.31 23.23 2.46
N ARG A 6 14.13 24.03 1.76
CA ARG A 6 14.00 24.29 0.32
C ARG A 6 14.35 23.09 -0.56
N ALA A 7 15.20 22.17 -0.11
CA ALA A 7 15.59 20.99 -0.88
C ALA A 7 14.41 20.05 -1.14
N MET A 8 13.39 20.05 -0.27
CA MET A 8 12.18 19.24 -0.43
C MET A 8 11.12 19.87 -1.34
N GLU A 9 11.29 21.14 -1.72
CA GLU A 9 10.27 21.85 -2.50
C GLU A 9 10.04 21.20 -3.87
N THR A 10 11.12 20.95 -4.63
CA THR A 10 11.03 20.36 -5.96
C THR A 10 10.54 18.91 -5.94
N PRO A 11 11.10 17.99 -5.12
CA PRO A 11 10.59 16.63 -5.02
C PRO A 11 9.10 16.57 -4.62
N ARG A 12 8.68 17.41 -3.68
CA ARG A 12 7.27 17.50 -3.27
C ARG A 12 6.38 17.97 -4.42
N LYS A 13 6.79 18.99 -5.18
CA LYS A 13 6.04 19.46 -6.37
C LYS A 13 5.89 18.37 -7.42
N ILE A 14 6.95 17.59 -7.68
CA ILE A 14 6.91 16.47 -8.63
C ILE A 14 5.90 15.42 -8.16
N PHE A 15 5.98 15.00 -6.89
CA PHE A 15 5.08 13.97 -6.37
C PHE A 15 3.62 14.46 -6.29
N ALA A 16 3.40 15.73 -5.94
CA ALA A 16 2.09 16.38 -5.94
C ALA A 16 1.54 16.71 -7.35
N ALA A 17 2.31 16.49 -8.41
CA ALA A 17 1.81 16.61 -9.77
C ALA A 17 0.82 15.48 -10.08
N ALA A 18 0.97 14.31 -9.45
CA ALA A 18 0.06 13.18 -9.62
C ALA A 18 -1.37 13.57 -9.23
N ARG A 19 -2.29 13.45 -10.19
CA ARG A 19 -3.70 13.79 -10.01
C ARG A 19 -4.56 13.17 -11.10
N ASN A 20 -5.81 12.88 -10.76
CA ASN A 20 -6.87 12.67 -11.73
C ASN A 20 -7.53 14.02 -12.02
N THR A 21 -7.82 14.33 -13.28
CA THR A 21 -8.54 15.55 -13.68
C THR A 21 -9.91 15.17 -14.24
N GLU A 22 -10.90 16.05 -14.11
CA GLU A 22 -12.26 15.78 -14.62
C GLU A 22 -12.36 15.96 -16.14
N GLU A 23 -11.66 16.95 -16.69
CA GLU A 23 -11.80 17.38 -18.09
C GLU A 23 -10.68 16.90 -19.01
N ALA A 24 -9.63 16.28 -18.46
CA ALA A 24 -8.47 15.80 -19.22
C ALA A 24 -8.03 14.41 -18.73
N GLY A 25 -6.83 13.98 -19.12
CA GLY A 25 -6.27 12.71 -18.66
C GLY A 25 -5.89 12.70 -17.17
N SER A 26 -5.25 11.62 -16.75
CA SER A 26 -4.69 11.48 -15.40
C SER A 26 -3.16 11.34 -15.45
N LEU A 27 -2.50 11.79 -14.38
CA LEU A 27 -1.09 11.51 -14.13
C LEU A 27 -0.98 10.68 -12.86
N THR A 28 -0.53 9.43 -13.02
CA THR A 28 -0.26 8.52 -11.91
C THR A 28 1.24 8.45 -11.68
N ILE A 29 1.68 8.71 -10.44
CA ILE A 29 3.08 8.55 -10.03
C ILE A 29 3.12 7.47 -8.95
N VAL A 30 3.94 6.45 -9.17
CA VAL A 30 4.29 5.44 -8.17
C VAL A 30 5.79 5.53 -7.95
N ALA A 31 6.19 5.77 -6.71
CA ALA A 31 7.59 5.92 -6.32
C ALA A 31 7.91 4.95 -5.18
N THR A 32 9.17 4.54 -5.10
CA THR A 32 9.69 3.78 -3.95
C THR A 32 10.31 4.75 -2.95
N ALA A 33 10.09 4.50 -1.67
CA ALA A 33 10.72 5.24 -0.58
C ALA A 33 11.48 4.26 0.30
N LEU A 34 12.71 4.61 0.65
CA LEU A 34 13.49 3.84 1.63
C LEU A 34 13.09 4.28 3.04
N ILE A 35 12.85 3.30 3.90
CA ILE A 35 12.59 3.48 5.33
C ILE A 35 13.52 2.57 6.13
N GLU A 36 13.68 2.84 7.42
CA GLU A 36 14.53 2.02 8.32
C GLU A 36 15.99 1.90 7.82
N THR A 37 16.51 2.95 7.19
CA THR A 37 17.90 3.04 6.74
C THR A 37 18.85 3.48 7.86
N GLY A 38 18.32 3.91 9.01
CA GLY A 38 19.06 4.59 10.07
C GLY A 38 19.40 6.05 9.76
N SER A 39 19.00 6.55 8.58
CA SER A 39 19.18 7.94 8.18
C SER A 39 17.97 8.78 8.57
N ARG A 40 18.18 9.74 9.47
CA ARG A 40 17.17 10.76 9.80
C ARG A 40 16.75 11.59 8.58
N MET A 41 17.60 11.67 7.54
CA MET A 41 17.24 12.34 6.28
C MET A 41 16.14 11.57 5.55
N ASP A 42 16.27 10.25 5.45
CA ASP A 42 15.31 9.39 4.76
C ASP A 42 13.97 9.36 5.50
N GLU A 43 14.01 9.34 6.85
CA GLU A 43 12.81 9.45 7.69
C GLU A 43 12.04 10.75 7.42
N LEU A 44 12.72 11.89 7.34
CA LEU A 44 12.09 13.18 7.06
C LEU A 44 11.51 13.23 5.64
N ILE A 45 12.23 12.70 4.65
CA ILE A 45 11.76 12.59 3.27
C ILE A 45 10.48 11.74 3.20
N PHE A 46 10.48 10.59 3.88
CA PHE A 46 9.33 9.71 3.92
C PHE A 46 8.09 10.40 4.54
N GLN A 47 8.26 11.13 5.65
CA GLN A 47 7.15 11.85 6.29
C GLN A 47 6.55 12.94 5.39
N GLU A 48 7.37 13.68 4.64
CA GLU A 48 6.89 14.68 3.67
C GLU A 48 6.08 14.03 2.54
N PHE A 49 6.54 12.90 2.00
CA PHE A 49 5.83 12.20 0.92
C PHE A 49 4.56 11.48 1.40
N LYS A 50 4.58 10.94 2.62
CA LYS A 50 3.41 10.31 3.24
C LYS A 50 2.20 11.26 3.32
N GLY A 51 2.44 12.53 3.65
CA GLY A 51 1.38 13.54 3.65
C GLY A 51 0.82 13.88 2.27
N THR A 52 1.62 13.64 1.21
CA THR A 52 1.30 14.01 -0.17
C THR A 52 0.59 12.88 -0.93
N GLY A 53 1.02 11.63 -0.75
CA GLY A 53 0.51 10.45 -1.47
C GLY A 53 -0.85 9.97 -0.95
N ASN A 54 -1.65 9.34 -1.81
CA ASN A 54 -2.97 8.78 -1.44
C ASN A 54 -3.00 7.25 -1.33
N MET A 55 -1.90 6.57 -1.70
CA MET A 55 -1.71 5.13 -1.63
C MET A 55 -0.37 4.83 -0.98
N GLU A 56 -0.35 3.85 -0.07
CA GLU A 56 0.87 3.30 0.51
C GLU A 56 0.88 1.78 0.35
N MET A 57 1.98 1.24 -0.18
CA MET A 57 2.25 -0.20 -0.19
C MET A 57 3.52 -0.44 0.61
N VAL A 58 3.36 -0.94 1.82
CA VAL A 58 4.45 -1.14 2.78
C VAL A 58 5.04 -2.54 2.58
N LEU A 59 6.35 -2.59 2.39
CA LEU A 59 7.11 -3.85 2.33
C LEU A 59 7.81 -4.08 3.66
N ASP A 60 7.66 -5.29 4.21
CA ASP A 60 8.20 -5.64 5.52
C ASP A 60 9.44 -6.52 5.40
N ARG A 61 10.51 -6.12 6.10
CA ARG A 61 11.80 -6.81 6.08
C ARG A 61 11.72 -8.21 6.68
N LYS A 62 10.96 -8.42 7.77
CA LYS A 62 10.82 -9.73 8.43
C LYS A 62 10.10 -10.73 7.52
N ILE A 63 9.09 -10.28 6.76
CA ILE A 63 8.42 -11.11 5.75
C ILE A 63 9.43 -11.52 4.66
N SER A 64 10.23 -10.57 4.18
CA SER A 64 11.26 -10.81 3.17
C SER A 64 12.36 -11.75 3.66
N ASP A 65 12.82 -11.60 4.90
CA ASP A 65 13.87 -12.44 5.52
C ASP A 65 13.44 -13.92 5.62
N GLN A 66 12.13 -14.15 5.80
CA GLN A 66 11.52 -15.49 5.76
C GLN A 66 11.27 -16.00 4.33
N ARG A 67 11.69 -15.26 3.30
CA ARG A 67 11.53 -15.58 1.87
C ARG A 67 10.07 -15.72 1.42
N ILE A 68 9.17 -14.98 2.06
CA ILE A 68 7.76 -14.93 1.68
C ILE A 68 7.58 -13.78 0.71
N TYR A 69 7.07 -14.07 -0.50
CA TYR A 69 6.86 -13.07 -1.53
C TYR A 69 5.44 -13.13 -2.12
N PRO A 70 4.83 -11.97 -2.40
CA PRO A 70 5.32 -10.61 -2.15
C PRO A 70 5.40 -10.26 -0.65
N ALA A 71 6.44 -9.53 -0.24
CA ALA A 71 6.73 -9.22 1.15
C ALA A 71 5.94 -7.98 1.66
N ILE A 72 4.62 -7.99 1.42
CA ILE A 72 3.74 -6.85 1.69
C ILE A 72 3.17 -6.96 3.11
N ASP A 73 3.28 -5.88 3.89
CA ASP A 73 2.48 -5.72 5.10
C ASP A 73 1.07 -5.27 4.71
N ILE A 74 0.13 -6.20 4.80
CA ILE A 74 -1.26 -5.97 4.41
C ILE A 74 -1.99 -4.99 5.33
N PHE A 75 -1.53 -4.82 6.58
CA PHE A 75 -2.20 -3.99 7.57
C PHE A 75 -1.78 -2.53 7.45
N LEU A 76 -0.50 -2.29 7.15
CA LEU A 76 0.05 -0.96 6.91
C LEU A 76 -0.18 -0.45 5.48
N SER A 77 -0.52 -1.34 4.54
CA SER A 77 -0.82 -0.96 3.15
C SER A 77 -2.30 -0.57 2.97
N GLY A 78 -2.55 0.45 2.15
CA GLY A 78 -3.91 0.92 1.86
C GLY A 78 -3.95 2.10 0.88
N THR A 79 -5.17 2.37 0.38
CA THR A 79 -5.45 3.52 -0.51
C THR A 79 -6.58 4.35 0.08
N ARG A 80 -6.39 5.67 0.13
CA ARG A 80 -7.44 6.61 0.53
C ARG A 80 -8.52 6.65 -0.55
N ARG A 81 -9.80 6.65 -0.12
CA ARG A 81 -10.97 6.66 -1.00
C ARG A 81 -11.06 5.47 -1.97
N GLU A 82 -10.68 4.27 -1.50
CA GLU A 82 -10.73 3.05 -2.32
C GLU A 82 -12.15 2.66 -2.76
N GLU A 83 -13.19 3.20 -2.11
CA GLU A 83 -14.59 3.08 -2.55
C GLU A 83 -14.89 3.72 -3.90
N LEU A 84 -14.01 4.62 -4.39
CA LEU A 84 -14.12 5.16 -5.75
C LEU A 84 -13.49 4.24 -6.81
N LEU A 85 -12.67 3.28 -6.39
CA LEU A 85 -11.87 2.43 -7.28
C LEU A 85 -12.44 1.02 -7.39
N LEU A 86 -13.09 0.53 -6.34
CA LEU A 86 -13.58 -0.84 -6.22
C LEU A 86 -15.11 -0.87 -6.23
N GLN A 87 -15.69 -1.95 -6.76
CA GLN A 87 -17.12 -2.16 -6.63
C GLN A 87 -17.48 -2.38 -5.16
N ALA A 88 -18.65 -1.91 -4.73
CA ALA A 88 -19.06 -1.97 -3.31
C ALA A 88 -19.00 -3.40 -2.72
N TRP A 89 -19.40 -4.41 -3.51
CA TRP A 89 -19.36 -5.81 -3.08
C TRP A 89 -17.92 -6.34 -2.97
N GLU A 90 -16.99 -5.88 -3.80
CA GLU A 90 -15.57 -6.26 -3.70
C GLU A 90 -14.96 -5.66 -2.45
N LEU A 91 -15.23 -4.37 -2.20
CA LEU A 91 -14.75 -3.66 -1.02
C LEU A 91 -15.25 -4.31 0.27
N GLU A 92 -16.51 -4.73 0.32
CA GLU A 92 -17.07 -5.47 1.46
C GLU A 92 -16.30 -6.77 1.72
N LYS A 93 -16.05 -7.56 0.67
CA LYS A 93 -15.31 -8.82 0.77
C LYS A 93 -13.85 -8.61 1.15
N ILE A 94 -13.18 -7.62 0.58
CA ILE A 94 -11.81 -7.25 0.96
C ILE A 94 -11.75 -6.85 2.44
N ASN A 95 -12.71 -6.05 2.91
CA ASN A 95 -12.80 -5.69 4.33
C ASN A 95 -13.04 -6.90 5.24
N LEU A 96 -13.82 -7.88 4.80
CA LEU A 96 -14.00 -9.13 5.53
C LEU A 96 -12.69 -9.92 5.63
N ILE A 97 -11.90 -10.00 4.55
CA ILE A 97 -10.55 -10.60 4.58
C ILE A 97 -9.68 -9.86 5.60
N ARG A 98 -9.62 -8.52 5.53
CA ARG A 98 -8.79 -7.71 6.44
C ARG A 98 -9.19 -7.91 7.90
N ARG A 99 -10.49 -7.97 8.21
CA ARG A 99 -11.00 -8.29 9.55
C ARG A 99 -10.66 -9.71 9.98
N GLY A 100 -10.80 -10.69 9.09
CA GLY A 100 -10.46 -12.10 9.39
C GLY A 100 -8.98 -12.32 9.62
N LEU A 101 -8.12 -11.47 9.07
CA LEU A 101 -6.67 -11.48 9.31
C LEU A 101 -6.26 -10.60 10.50
N ALA A 102 -7.15 -9.76 11.04
CA ALA A 102 -6.82 -8.87 12.14
C ALA A 102 -6.36 -9.65 13.38
N GLY A 103 -5.30 -9.18 14.02
CA GLY A 103 -4.68 -9.82 15.19
C GLY A 103 -3.60 -10.86 14.85
N HIS A 104 -3.48 -11.28 13.59
CA HIS A 104 -2.31 -12.04 13.15
C HIS A 104 -1.06 -11.15 13.03
N LYS A 105 0.11 -11.77 13.13
CA LYS A 105 1.36 -11.11 12.74
C LYS A 105 1.40 -10.92 11.21
N PRO A 106 2.04 -9.86 10.69
CA PRO A 106 2.12 -9.59 9.25
C PRO A 106 2.58 -10.79 8.41
N GLU A 107 3.62 -11.51 8.86
CA GLU A 107 4.16 -12.69 8.18
C GLU A 107 3.17 -13.86 8.09
N GLU A 108 2.36 -14.08 9.13
CA GLU A 108 1.33 -15.12 9.12
C GLU A 108 0.15 -14.70 8.23
N ALA A 109 -0.22 -13.42 8.31
CA ALA A 109 -1.37 -12.89 7.59
C ALA A 109 -1.16 -12.96 6.07
N ILE A 110 0.02 -12.55 5.58
CA ILE A 110 0.33 -12.64 4.15
C ILE A 110 0.43 -14.10 3.67
N GLN A 111 0.98 -15.02 4.48
CA GLN A 111 1.02 -16.43 4.12
C GLN A 111 -0.39 -17.02 3.99
N ARG A 112 -1.28 -16.72 4.95
CA ARG A 112 -2.69 -17.14 4.90
C ARG A 112 -3.39 -16.59 3.68
N LEU A 113 -3.19 -15.31 3.38
CA LEU A 113 -3.75 -14.68 2.20
C LEU A 113 -3.24 -15.35 0.92
N LEU A 114 -1.94 -15.60 0.80
CA LEU A 114 -1.35 -16.26 -0.37
C LEU A 114 -1.84 -17.70 -0.53
N MET A 115 -2.01 -18.45 0.55
CA MET A 115 -2.63 -19.78 0.50
C MET A 115 -4.07 -19.72 0.00
N PHE A 116 -4.81 -18.66 0.30
CA PHE A 116 -6.17 -18.48 -0.18
C PHE A 116 -6.22 -18.04 -1.64
N VAL A 117 -5.43 -17.04 -2.03
CA VAL A 117 -5.31 -16.54 -3.41
C VAL A 117 -4.95 -17.68 -4.38
N LYS A 118 -4.00 -18.54 -4.00
CA LYS A 118 -3.56 -19.68 -4.84
C LYS A 118 -4.64 -20.71 -5.13
N LYS A 119 -5.76 -20.73 -4.39
CA LYS A 119 -6.85 -21.68 -4.63
C LYS A 119 -7.73 -21.30 -5.82
N PHE A 120 -7.63 -20.05 -6.28
CA PHE A 120 -8.50 -19.52 -7.33
C PHE A 120 -7.67 -18.99 -8.50
N PRO A 121 -8.17 -19.12 -9.74
CA PRO A 121 -7.49 -18.59 -10.91
C PRO A 121 -7.59 -17.07 -11.01
N THR A 122 -8.58 -16.44 -10.37
CA THR A 122 -8.80 -14.98 -10.40
C THR A 122 -9.21 -14.42 -9.04
N ASN A 123 -8.89 -13.14 -8.82
CA ASN A 123 -9.33 -12.41 -7.62
C ASN A 123 -10.86 -12.34 -7.52
N THR A 124 -11.56 -12.16 -8.65
CA THR A 124 -13.03 -12.12 -8.68
C THR A 124 -13.65 -13.44 -8.19
N GLU A 125 -13.13 -14.57 -8.65
CA GLU A 125 -13.59 -15.88 -8.17
C GLU A 125 -13.27 -16.08 -6.70
N MET A 126 -12.06 -15.71 -6.26
CA MET A 126 -11.68 -15.76 -4.85
C MET A 126 -12.67 -14.96 -3.98
N LEU A 127 -12.94 -13.70 -4.32
CA LEU A 127 -13.81 -12.83 -3.53
C LEU A 127 -15.26 -13.36 -3.45
N LYS A 128 -15.78 -13.92 -4.54
CA LYS A 128 -17.12 -14.54 -4.58
C LYS A 128 -17.24 -15.77 -3.68
N ASN A 129 -16.14 -16.50 -3.50
CA ASN A 129 -16.09 -17.71 -2.67
C ASN A 129 -15.84 -17.43 -1.18
N ILE A 130 -15.68 -16.16 -0.78
CA ILE A 130 -15.60 -15.80 0.64
C ILE A 130 -17.04 -15.80 1.18
N PRO A 131 -17.34 -16.63 2.20
CA PRO A 131 -18.64 -16.61 2.86
C PRO A 131 -18.96 -15.20 3.37
N GLY A 132 -20.19 -14.73 3.14
CA GLY A 132 -20.69 -13.50 3.74
C GLY A 132 -21.11 -13.74 5.18
#